data_AF-A0A1X6MJ92-F1
#
_entry.id   AF-A0A1X6MJ92-F1
#
_cell.length_a   1.000
_cell.length_b   1.000
_cell.length_c   1.000
_cell.angle_alpha   90.00
_cell.angle_beta   90.00
_cell.angle_gamma   90.00
#
_symmetry.space_group_name_H-M   'P 1'
#
loop_
_entity.id
_entity.type
_entity.pdbx_description
1 polymer ?
#
loop_
_entity_poly.entity_id
_entity_poly.type
_entity_poly.pdbx_seq_one_letter_code
_entity_poly.pdbx_strand_id
1 'polypeptide(L)'
;MPSYAVAGASRGLGLEFVKQLLSKGNTVIALVRTPATAHGLHAIHDANLHIVKADIADPASLKTAAEETAKITGGSLDVLINNGVFQDPKHAFHDILTFPDEQTLTENFNASWSTNVLGPIYTVNAFLPLLRNGALKKVLTLSTGLADPALNLDAEFGYHVAYCVSKCALEMVNVKYAVALRKEGFIFLAISPGVVNTAEAPRELFASTRARRVRLTLCIMQRRRRSSPRS
;
A
#
# COMPACT_ATOMS: atom_id res chain seq x y z
N MET A 1 -12.17 20.10 -2.01
CA MET A 1 -11.30 19.36 -1.07
C MET A 1 -10.82 18.09 -1.76
N PRO A 2 -9.57 17.65 -1.56
CA PRO A 2 -9.08 16.47 -2.26
C PRO A 2 -9.77 15.18 -1.81
N SER A 3 -9.93 14.24 -2.74
CA SER A 3 -10.47 12.90 -2.47
C SER A 3 -9.39 11.83 -2.38
N TYR A 4 -9.51 10.93 -1.40
CA TYR A 4 -8.54 9.87 -1.12
C TYR A 4 -9.23 8.51 -1.14
N ALA A 5 -8.66 7.54 -1.85
CA ALA A 5 -9.04 6.14 -1.73
C ALA A 5 -7.94 5.38 -1.00
N VAL A 6 -8.30 4.63 0.06
CA VAL A 6 -7.33 3.88 0.88
C VAL A 6 -7.65 2.40 0.79
N ALA A 7 -6.84 1.64 0.06
CA ALA A 7 -6.93 0.19 -0.04
C ALA A 7 -6.40 -0.48 1.23
N GLY A 8 -7.19 -1.36 1.85
CA GLY A 8 -6.84 -2.00 3.11
C GLY A 8 -7.03 -1.05 4.31
N ALA A 9 -8.14 -0.32 4.33
CA ALA A 9 -8.42 0.71 5.34
C ALA A 9 -9.01 0.19 6.67
N SER A 10 -9.32 -1.10 6.78
CA SER A 10 -10.12 -1.63 7.90
C SER A 10 -9.42 -1.57 9.27
N ARG A 11 -8.08 -1.61 9.30
CA ARG A 11 -7.27 -1.66 10.54
C ARG A 11 -5.86 -1.11 10.34
N GLY A 12 -5.09 -1.05 11.42
CA GLY A 12 -3.66 -0.70 11.42
C GLY A 12 -3.39 0.66 10.77
N LEU A 13 -2.36 0.71 9.93
CA LEU A 13 -1.95 1.93 9.21
C LEU A 13 -3.06 2.48 8.30
N GLY A 14 -3.84 1.62 7.64
CA GLY A 14 -4.92 2.04 6.76
C GLY A 14 -6.00 2.82 7.50
N LEU A 15 -6.41 2.33 8.68
CA LEU A 15 -7.37 3.01 9.54
C LEU A 15 -6.82 4.35 10.06
N GLU A 16 -5.53 4.40 10.41
CA GLU A 16 -4.91 5.64 10.86
C GLU A 16 -4.79 6.67 9.72
N PHE A 17 -4.47 6.25 8.49
CA PHE A 17 -4.55 7.12 7.32
C PHE A 17 -5.94 7.73 7.17
N VAL A 18 -6.99 6.93 7.30
CA VAL A 18 -8.38 7.43 7.22
C VAL A 18 -8.62 8.52 8.26
N LYS A 19 -8.30 8.27 9.54
CA LYS A 19 -8.50 9.25 10.63
C LYS A 19 -7.75 10.56 10.37
N GLN A 20 -6.49 10.48 9.96
CA GLN A 20 -5.63 11.65 9.70
C GLN A 20 -6.02 12.43 8.45
N LEU A 21 -6.62 11.77 7.46
CA LEU A 21 -7.12 12.42 6.26
C LEU A 21 -8.45 13.11 6.53
N LEU A 22 -9.35 12.47 7.28
CA LEU A 22 -10.63 13.04 7.69
C LEU A 22 -10.45 14.26 8.61
N SER A 23 -9.50 14.23 9.55
CA SER A 23 -9.24 15.37 10.45
C SER A 23 -8.80 16.65 9.72
N LYS A 24 -8.44 16.54 8.42
CA LYS A 24 -8.09 17.66 7.54
C LYS A 24 -9.23 18.05 6.59
N GLY A 25 -10.42 17.50 6.77
CA GLY A 25 -11.62 17.78 5.96
C GLY A 25 -11.61 17.17 4.56
N ASN A 26 -10.81 16.13 4.32
CA ASN A 26 -10.78 15.45 3.02
C ASN A 26 -11.92 14.44 2.90
N THR A 27 -12.33 14.17 1.66
CA THR A 27 -13.23 13.04 1.35
C THR A 27 -12.42 11.75 1.31
N VAL A 28 -12.81 10.75 2.09
CA VAL A 28 -12.05 9.50 2.23
C VAL A 28 -12.92 8.31 1.90
N ILE A 29 -12.48 7.54 0.91
CA ILE A 29 -13.06 6.29 0.46
C ILE A 29 -12.21 5.16 1.05
N ALA A 30 -12.71 4.58 2.14
CA ALA A 30 -12.07 3.48 2.83
C ALA A 30 -12.45 2.16 2.13
N LEU A 31 -11.51 1.62 1.34
CA LEU A 31 -11.69 0.38 0.62
C LEU A 31 -11.36 -0.80 1.54
N VAL A 32 -12.35 -1.65 1.78
CA VAL A 32 -12.26 -2.77 2.73
C VAL A 32 -12.83 -4.05 2.15
N ARG A 33 -12.15 -5.18 2.38
CA ARG A 33 -12.61 -6.49 1.87
C ARG A 33 -13.96 -6.90 2.43
N THR A 34 -14.16 -6.68 3.73
CA THR A 34 -15.37 -7.06 4.45
C THR A 34 -15.87 -5.88 5.28
N PRO A 35 -16.78 -5.04 4.74
CA PRO A 35 -17.27 -3.85 5.45
C PRO A 35 -17.86 -4.15 6.82
N ALA A 36 -18.56 -5.29 6.98
CA ALA A 36 -19.21 -5.67 8.24
C ALA A 36 -18.23 -5.82 9.41
N THR A 37 -16.96 -6.16 9.16
CA THR A 37 -15.95 -6.37 10.21
C THR A 37 -15.02 -5.16 10.40
N ALA A 38 -15.26 -4.05 9.69
CA ALA A 38 -14.45 -2.84 9.79
C ALA A 38 -14.84 -1.97 11.00
N HIS A 39 -14.88 -2.55 12.20
CA HIS A 39 -15.36 -1.90 13.42
C HIS A 39 -14.69 -0.54 13.71
N GLY A 40 -13.38 -0.43 13.44
CA GLY A 40 -12.65 0.82 13.63
C GLY A 40 -13.10 1.96 12.70
N LEU A 41 -13.58 1.64 11.50
CA LEU A 41 -14.15 2.62 10.57
C LEU A 41 -15.58 3.00 10.97
N HIS A 42 -16.40 2.02 11.39
CA HIS A 42 -17.78 2.28 11.84
C HIS A 42 -17.85 3.13 13.12
N ALA A 43 -16.78 3.14 13.93
CA ALA A 43 -16.65 4.01 15.08
C ALA A 43 -16.35 5.47 14.73
N ILE A 44 -16.08 5.80 13.47
CA ILE A 44 -15.80 7.17 13.01
C ILE A 44 -17.10 7.79 12.49
N HIS A 45 -17.57 8.83 13.17
CA HIS A 45 -18.74 9.59 12.76
C HIS A 45 -18.31 10.85 11.98
N ASP A 46 -18.06 10.69 10.68
CA ASP A 46 -17.70 11.78 9.76
C ASP A 46 -18.45 11.62 8.43
N ALA A 47 -19.11 12.69 7.96
CA ALA A 47 -19.88 12.66 6.72
C ALA A 47 -19.01 12.50 5.46
N ASN A 48 -17.71 12.76 5.55
CA ASN A 48 -16.74 12.61 4.46
C ASN A 48 -16.13 11.20 4.39
N LEU A 49 -16.47 10.30 5.33
CA LEU A 49 -16.03 8.91 5.31
C LEU A 49 -17.04 8.06 4.53
N HIS A 50 -16.53 7.36 3.52
CA HIS A 50 -17.30 6.40 2.75
C HIS A 50 -16.61 5.03 2.79
N ILE A 51 -17.30 4.01 3.30
CA ILE A 51 -16.78 2.65 3.37
C ILE A 51 -17.26 1.90 2.13
N VAL A 52 -16.34 1.42 1.31
CA VAL A 52 -16.63 0.74 0.04
C VAL A 52 -16.03 -0.67 0.06
N LYS A 53 -16.81 -1.65 -0.39
CA LYS A 53 -16.33 -3.04 -0.48
C LYS A 53 -15.31 -3.17 -1.61
N ALA A 54 -14.11 -3.62 -1.29
CA ALA A 54 -13.10 -3.94 -2.28
C ALA A 54 -12.18 -5.05 -1.78
N ASP A 55 -12.13 -6.17 -2.51
CA ASP A 55 -11.06 -7.16 -2.37
C ASP A 55 -9.96 -6.84 -3.39
N ILE A 56 -8.77 -6.51 -2.89
CA ILE A 56 -7.64 -6.15 -3.75
C ILE A 56 -7.13 -7.32 -4.60
N ALA A 57 -7.43 -8.56 -4.20
CA ALA A 57 -7.08 -9.75 -4.98
C ALA A 57 -8.11 -10.07 -6.09
N ASP A 58 -9.24 -9.36 -6.15
CA ASP A 58 -10.30 -9.57 -7.14
C ASP A 58 -10.49 -8.33 -8.05
N PRO A 59 -10.05 -8.40 -9.32
CA PRO A 59 -10.22 -7.32 -10.28
C PRO A 59 -11.68 -6.89 -10.49
N ALA A 60 -12.65 -7.80 -10.42
CA ALA A 60 -14.06 -7.47 -10.58
C ALA A 60 -14.56 -6.67 -9.38
N SER A 61 -14.21 -7.08 -8.16
CA SER A 61 -14.51 -6.31 -6.95
C SER A 61 -13.92 -4.90 -7.01
N LEU A 62 -12.70 -4.73 -7.51
CA LEU A 62 -12.06 -3.42 -7.63
C LEU A 62 -12.72 -2.53 -8.68
N LYS A 63 -13.19 -3.11 -9.79
CA LYS A 63 -13.96 -2.36 -10.80
C LYS A 63 -15.26 -1.82 -10.20
N THR A 64 -16.02 -2.65 -9.49
CA THR A 64 -17.24 -2.22 -8.79
C THR A 64 -16.93 -1.14 -7.75
N ALA A 65 -15.84 -1.29 -6.99
CA ALA A 65 -15.42 -0.28 -6.01
C ALA A 65 -15.07 1.07 -6.67
N ALA A 66 -14.43 1.06 -7.84
CA ALA A 66 -14.15 2.27 -8.60
C ALA A 66 -15.45 2.93 -9.10
N GLU A 67 -16.42 2.15 -9.60
CA GLU A 67 -17.73 2.67 -10.02
C GLU A 67 -18.51 3.31 -8.85
N GLU A 68 -18.48 2.69 -7.67
CA GLU A 68 -19.07 3.27 -6.44
C GLU A 68 -18.34 4.55 -6.01
N THR A 69 -17.01 4.54 -6.05
CA THR A 69 -16.18 5.72 -5.75
C THR A 69 -16.49 6.87 -6.71
N ALA A 70 -16.71 6.58 -7.99
CA ALA A 70 -17.09 7.58 -8.98
C ALA A 70 -18.41 8.28 -8.62
N LYS A 71 -19.42 7.52 -8.16
CA LYS A 71 -20.71 8.08 -7.72
C LYS A 71 -20.56 9.01 -6.51
N ILE A 72 -19.69 8.64 -5.57
CA ILE A 72 -19.43 9.42 -4.34
C ILE A 72 -18.69 10.73 -4.65
N THR A 73 -17.71 10.67 -5.56
CA THR A 73 -16.74 11.76 -5.80
C THR A 73 -17.06 12.64 -7.02
N GLY A 74 -18.14 12.33 -7.75
CA GLY A 74 -18.44 13.00 -9.03
C GLY A 74 -17.46 12.61 -10.15
N GLY A 75 -16.89 11.41 -10.12
CA GLY A 75 -16.08 10.86 -11.21
C GLY A 75 -14.59 11.23 -11.19
N SER A 76 -14.05 11.65 -10.04
CA SER A 76 -12.64 12.02 -9.91
C SER A 76 -12.01 11.53 -8.60
N LEU A 77 -10.72 11.20 -8.65
CA LEU A 77 -9.95 10.81 -7.46
C LEU A 77 -8.60 11.51 -7.45
N ASP A 78 -8.23 12.17 -6.35
CA ASP A 78 -6.95 12.88 -6.28
C ASP A 78 -5.78 11.98 -5.88
N VAL A 79 -6.01 11.10 -4.89
CA VAL A 79 -4.96 10.27 -4.30
C VAL A 79 -5.45 8.84 -4.07
N LEU A 80 -4.67 7.86 -4.52
CA LEU A 80 -4.84 6.45 -4.19
C LEU A 80 -3.73 5.99 -3.24
N ILE A 81 -4.09 5.30 -2.16
CA ILE A 81 -3.17 4.72 -1.19
C ILE A 81 -3.31 3.20 -1.20
N ASN A 82 -2.30 2.49 -1.70
CA ASN A 82 -2.18 1.03 -1.66
C ASN A 82 -1.56 0.61 -0.32
N ASN A 83 -2.39 0.35 0.69
CA ASN A 83 -1.94 -0.11 2.01
C ASN A 83 -2.20 -1.62 2.26
N GLY A 84 -3.16 -2.22 1.56
CA GLY A 84 -3.50 -3.64 1.71
C GLY A 84 -2.29 -4.56 1.50
N VAL A 85 -2.18 -5.56 2.36
CA VAL A 85 -1.02 -6.45 2.41
C VAL A 85 -1.42 -7.84 2.90
N PHE A 86 -0.79 -8.85 2.33
CA PHE A 86 -0.75 -10.20 2.86
C PHE A 86 0.64 -10.46 3.43
N GLN A 87 0.67 -11.00 4.64
CA GLN A 87 1.85 -11.55 5.27
C GLN A 87 1.39 -12.80 6.02
N ASP A 88 2.06 -13.91 5.77
CA ASP A 88 1.74 -15.17 6.45
C ASP A 88 2.47 -15.23 7.80
N PRO A 89 1.76 -15.16 8.94
CA PRO A 89 2.40 -15.23 10.24
C PRO A 89 2.97 -16.61 10.56
N LYS A 90 2.45 -17.70 9.95
CA LYS A 90 2.87 -19.07 10.27
C LYS A 90 4.25 -19.39 9.73
N HIS A 91 4.57 -18.85 8.56
CA HIS A 91 5.83 -19.09 7.85
C HIS A 91 6.71 -17.85 7.80
N ALA A 92 6.43 -16.84 8.63
CA ALA A 92 7.18 -15.59 8.70
C ALA A 92 8.66 -15.79 9.06
N PHE A 93 8.97 -16.80 9.87
CA PHE A 93 10.31 -17.06 10.42
C PHE A 93 11.00 -18.30 9.83
N HIS A 94 10.49 -18.82 8.71
CA HIS A 94 11.28 -19.76 7.90
C HIS A 94 12.18 -18.97 6.94
N ASP A 95 13.43 -19.39 6.84
CA ASP A 95 14.29 -19.04 5.71
C ASP A 95 13.94 -19.90 4.50
N ILE A 96 14.56 -19.62 3.35
CA ILE A 96 14.24 -20.30 2.08
C ILE A 96 14.50 -21.82 2.10
N LEU A 97 15.36 -22.31 3.00
CA LEU A 97 15.75 -23.72 3.11
C LEU A 97 14.99 -24.48 4.22
N THR A 98 14.24 -23.76 5.06
CA THR A 98 13.59 -24.30 6.26
C THR A 98 12.06 -24.31 6.16
N PHE A 99 11.50 -24.06 4.98
CA PHE A 99 10.07 -24.30 4.75
C PHE A 99 9.72 -25.78 4.96
N PRO A 100 8.51 -26.12 5.45
CA PRO A 100 8.13 -27.50 5.73
C PRO A 100 8.19 -28.42 4.50
N ASP A 101 7.77 -27.88 3.35
CA ASP A 101 7.76 -28.54 2.05
C ASP A 101 7.59 -27.51 0.91
N GLU A 102 7.85 -27.95 -0.33
CA GLU A 102 7.77 -27.12 -1.53
C GLU A 102 6.34 -26.62 -1.84
N GLN A 103 5.32 -27.38 -1.43
CA GLN A 103 3.93 -26.98 -1.64
C GLN A 103 3.59 -25.77 -0.76
N THR A 104 3.95 -25.82 0.52
CA THR A 104 3.77 -24.74 1.49
C THR A 104 4.53 -23.49 1.06
N LEU A 105 5.79 -23.65 0.59
CA LEU A 105 6.56 -22.55 0.01
C LEU A 105 5.83 -21.91 -1.18
N THR A 106 5.36 -22.75 -2.12
CA THR A 106 4.65 -22.30 -3.33
C THR A 106 3.36 -21.55 -2.99
N GLU A 107 2.55 -22.06 -2.06
CA GLU A 107 1.31 -21.44 -1.61
C GLU A 107 1.58 -20.08 -0.96
N ASN A 108 2.63 -19.99 -0.13
CA ASN A 108 3.05 -18.75 0.52
C ASN A 108 3.47 -17.67 -0.49
N PHE A 109 4.23 -18.07 -1.53
CA PHE A 109 4.60 -17.21 -2.64
C PHE A 109 3.40 -16.77 -3.48
N ASN A 110 2.50 -17.69 -3.83
CA ASN A 110 1.31 -17.39 -4.62
C ASN A 110 0.39 -16.39 -3.90
N ALA A 111 0.16 -16.57 -2.60
CA ALA A 111 -0.65 -15.66 -1.79
C ALA A 111 -0.02 -14.27 -1.68
N SER A 112 1.29 -14.21 -1.43
CA SER A 112 2.06 -12.96 -1.36
C SER A 112 2.07 -12.24 -2.72
N TRP A 113 2.26 -12.97 -3.82
CA TRP A 113 2.25 -12.41 -5.17
C TRP A 113 0.88 -11.84 -5.55
N SER A 114 -0.17 -12.62 -5.34
CA SER A 114 -1.55 -12.25 -5.67
C SER A 114 -1.97 -10.98 -4.92
N THR A 115 -1.65 -10.88 -3.64
CA THR A 115 -2.07 -9.74 -2.83
C THR A 115 -1.12 -8.55 -2.92
N ASN A 116 0.19 -8.77 -2.74
CA ASN A 116 1.15 -7.67 -2.58
C ASN A 116 1.67 -7.12 -3.91
N VAL A 117 1.62 -7.90 -4.99
CA VAL A 117 2.10 -7.47 -6.32
C VAL A 117 0.92 -7.19 -7.25
N LEU A 118 0.09 -8.20 -7.49
CA LEU A 118 -1.06 -8.06 -8.40
C LEU A 118 -2.15 -7.16 -7.82
N GLY A 119 -2.39 -7.21 -6.50
CA GLY A 119 -3.40 -6.37 -5.86
C GLY A 119 -3.21 -4.87 -6.12
N PRO A 120 -2.04 -4.26 -5.87
CA PRO A 120 -1.76 -2.87 -6.24
C PRO A 120 -1.88 -2.60 -7.74
N ILE A 121 -1.50 -3.54 -8.62
CA ILE A 121 -1.67 -3.39 -10.08
C ILE A 121 -3.16 -3.28 -10.43
N TYR A 122 -3.97 -4.22 -9.94
CA TYR A 122 -5.41 -4.23 -10.19
C TYR A 122 -6.08 -2.99 -9.62
N THR A 123 -5.68 -2.58 -8.41
CA THR A 123 -6.23 -1.39 -7.75
C THR A 123 -5.90 -0.13 -8.55
N VAL A 124 -4.64 0.06 -8.96
CA VAL A 124 -4.26 1.20 -9.79
C VAL A 124 -5.01 1.19 -11.11
N ASN A 125 -5.08 0.05 -11.80
CA ASN A 125 -5.76 -0.05 -13.10
C ASN A 125 -7.26 0.28 -13.01
N ALA A 126 -7.95 -0.23 -11.99
CA ALA A 126 -9.38 0.01 -11.79
C ALA A 126 -9.68 1.50 -11.48
N PHE A 127 -8.83 2.15 -10.69
CA PHE A 127 -9.01 3.53 -10.27
C PHE A 127 -8.36 4.56 -11.21
N LEU A 128 -7.53 4.13 -12.17
CA LEU A 128 -6.80 5.02 -13.08
C LEU A 128 -7.71 6.00 -13.84
N PRO A 129 -8.90 5.61 -14.35
CA PRO A 129 -9.81 6.56 -14.99
C PRO A 129 -10.21 7.72 -14.06
N LEU A 130 -10.50 7.44 -12.79
CA LEU A 130 -10.83 8.47 -11.80
C LEU A 130 -9.62 9.33 -11.45
N LEU A 131 -8.46 8.69 -11.29
CA LEU A 131 -7.21 9.39 -11.00
C LEU A 131 -6.83 10.36 -12.10
N ARG A 132 -7.07 10.01 -13.38
CA ARG A 132 -6.82 10.90 -14.52
C ARG A 132 -7.66 12.18 -14.48
N ASN A 133 -8.85 12.10 -13.91
CA ASN A 133 -9.76 13.23 -13.69
C ASN A 133 -9.45 14.01 -12.40
N GLY A 134 -8.64 13.45 -11.50
CA GLY A 134 -8.20 14.11 -10.28
C GLY A 134 -7.21 15.24 -10.55
N ALA A 135 -7.20 16.25 -9.67
CA ALA A 135 -6.30 17.38 -9.75
C ALA A 135 -4.87 17.01 -9.30
N LEU A 136 -4.72 16.13 -8.30
CA LEU A 136 -3.42 15.81 -7.72
C LEU A 136 -2.66 14.66 -8.41
N LYS A 137 -3.37 13.64 -8.91
CA LYS A 137 -2.81 12.48 -9.63
C LYS A 137 -1.69 11.75 -8.87
N LYS A 138 -1.93 11.43 -7.59
CA LYS A 138 -0.93 10.78 -6.73
C LYS A 138 -1.31 9.34 -6.41
N VAL A 139 -0.32 8.45 -6.46
CA VAL A 139 -0.44 7.09 -5.96
C VAL A 139 0.66 6.85 -4.93
N LEU A 140 0.24 6.46 -3.72
CA LEU A 140 1.09 6.10 -2.61
C LEU A 140 1.01 4.60 -2.38
N THR A 141 2.16 3.94 -2.27
CA THR A 141 2.24 2.49 -2.05
C THR A 141 3.01 2.22 -0.77
N LEU A 142 2.45 1.37 0.09
CA LEU A 142 3.10 0.93 1.32
C LEU A 142 4.06 -0.22 1.01
N SER A 143 5.34 0.07 1.12
CA SER A 143 6.44 -0.86 1.00
C SER A 143 6.99 -1.23 2.38
N THR A 144 8.24 -1.68 2.45
CA THR A 144 8.96 -2.03 3.68
C THR A 144 10.46 -1.85 3.46
N GLY A 145 11.21 -1.61 4.53
CA GLY A 145 12.67 -1.65 4.48
C GLY A 145 13.20 -3.03 4.08
N LEU A 146 12.44 -4.08 4.40
CA LEU A 146 12.79 -5.47 4.06
C LEU A 146 12.75 -5.77 2.55
N ALA A 147 12.27 -4.85 1.73
CA ALA A 147 12.33 -4.95 0.28
C ALA A 147 13.71 -4.55 -0.29
N ASP A 148 14.60 -4.00 0.54
CA ASP A 148 15.95 -3.58 0.15
C ASP A 148 16.93 -4.76 0.26
N PRO A 149 17.49 -5.27 -0.86
CA PRO A 149 18.46 -6.36 -0.81
C PRO A 149 19.71 -6.02 -0.01
N ALA A 150 20.19 -4.77 -0.05
CA ALA A 150 21.37 -4.37 0.69
C ALA A 150 21.11 -4.42 2.21
N LEU A 151 19.93 -3.99 2.66
CA LEU A 151 19.56 -4.07 4.07
C LEU A 151 19.48 -5.52 4.57
N ASN A 152 18.95 -6.45 3.76
CA ASN A 152 18.85 -7.86 4.15
C ASN A 152 20.23 -8.52 4.23
N LEU A 153 21.15 -8.18 3.31
CA LEU A 153 22.54 -8.66 3.35
C LEU A 153 23.29 -8.12 4.58
N ASP A 154 23.21 -6.82 4.83
CA ASP A 154 23.91 -6.16 5.95
C ASP A 154 23.42 -6.64 7.31
N ALA A 155 22.14 -7.01 7.43
CA ALA A 155 21.51 -7.46 8.66
C ALA A 155 21.47 -8.99 8.81
N GLU A 156 21.96 -9.74 7.81
CA GLU A 156 21.83 -11.20 7.72
C GLU A 156 20.38 -11.67 7.93
N PHE A 157 19.42 -10.93 7.37
CA PHE A 157 17.99 -11.17 7.57
C PHE A 157 17.45 -12.20 6.56
N GLY A 158 17.35 -13.46 6.97
CA GLY A 158 16.94 -14.58 6.10
C GLY A 158 15.45 -14.93 6.09
N TYR A 159 14.61 -14.21 6.84
CA TYR A 159 13.20 -14.55 7.08
C TYR A 159 12.21 -13.73 6.24
N HIS A 160 10.91 -13.99 6.38
CA HIS A 160 9.82 -13.33 5.63
C HIS A 160 9.99 -13.45 4.11
N VAL A 161 10.52 -14.57 3.63
CA VAL A 161 11.02 -14.76 2.25
C VAL A 161 10.03 -14.27 1.19
N ALA A 162 8.84 -14.85 1.09
CA ALA A 162 7.86 -14.47 0.07
C ALA A 162 7.38 -13.03 0.22
N TYR A 163 7.25 -12.55 1.45
CA TYR A 163 6.85 -11.17 1.73
C TYR A 163 7.90 -10.17 1.24
N CYS A 164 9.17 -10.35 1.60
CA CYS A 164 10.29 -9.51 1.17
C CYS A 164 10.41 -9.50 -0.36
N VAL A 165 10.38 -10.67 -1.00
CA VAL A 165 10.43 -10.80 -2.46
C VAL A 165 9.25 -10.08 -3.12
N SER A 166 8.02 -10.28 -2.62
CA SER A 166 6.84 -9.61 -3.16
C SER A 166 6.89 -8.09 -3.03
N LYS A 167 7.44 -7.56 -1.92
CA LYS A 167 7.59 -6.11 -1.72
C LYS A 167 8.72 -5.51 -2.58
N CYS A 168 9.80 -6.25 -2.82
CA CYS A 168 10.81 -5.88 -3.80
C CYS A 168 10.23 -5.82 -5.22
N ALA A 169 9.39 -6.79 -5.60
CA ALA A 169 8.67 -6.76 -6.87
C ALA A 169 7.72 -5.56 -6.97
N LEU A 170 7.00 -5.24 -5.90
CA LEU A 170 6.09 -4.09 -5.82
C LEU A 170 6.80 -2.75 -6.03
N GLU A 171 8.03 -2.58 -5.54
CA GLU A 171 8.85 -1.39 -5.83
C GLU A 171 9.05 -1.20 -7.33
N MET A 172 9.39 -2.28 -8.05
CA MET A 172 9.55 -2.23 -9.50
C MET A 172 8.22 -1.93 -10.20
N VAL A 173 7.11 -2.49 -9.75
CA VAL A 173 5.76 -2.16 -10.27
C VAL A 173 5.51 -0.65 -10.15
N ASN A 174 5.83 -0.06 -8.99
CA ASN A 174 5.68 1.38 -8.76
C ASN A 174 6.54 2.19 -9.75
N VAL A 175 7.76 1.75 -10.04
CA VAL A 175 8.62 2.35 -11.09
C VAL A 175 7.96 2.26 -12.47
N LYS A 176 7.40 1.11 -12.85
CA LYS A 176 6.78 0.93 -14.17
C LYS A 176 5.62 1.88 -14.38
N TYR A 177 4.75 2.05 -13.38
CA TYR A 177 3.67 3.04 -13.45
C TYR A 177 4.19 4.47 -13.48
N ALA A 178 5.18 4.80 -12.64
CA ALA A 178 5.79 6.13 -12.61
C ALA A 178 6.31 6.54 -13.99
N VAL A 179 6.97 5.62 -14.71
CA VAL A 179 7.48 5.85 -16.06
C VAL A 179 6.34 5.98 -17.07
N ALA A 180 5.38 5.05 -17.05
CA ALA A 180 4.28 5.00 -18.01
C ALA A 180 3.38 6.24 -17.95
N LEU A 181 3.05 6.72 -16.74
CA LEU A 181 2.10 7.81 -16.51
C LEU A 181 2.77 9.17 -16.28
N ARG A 182 4.10 9.25 -16.43
CA ARG A 182 4.87 10.48 -16.18
C ARG A 182 4.38 11.67 -17.00
N LYS A 183 4.09 11.45 -18.30
CA LYS A 183 3.65 12.50 -19.22
C LYS A 183 2.26 13.03 -18.87
N GLU A 184 1.47 12.25 -18.14
CA GLU A 184 0.14 12.63 -17.67
C GLU A 184 0.17 13.40 -16.33
N GLY A 185 1.36 13.63 -15.76
CA GLY A 185 1.57 14.39 -14.52
C GLY A 185 1.47 13.57 -13.24
N PHE A 186 1.41 12.23 -13.34
CA PHE A 186 1.28 11.37 -12.16
C PHE A 186 2.53 11.36 -11.29
N ILE A 187 2.30 11.20 -9.99
CA ILE A 187 3.35 10.95 -8.99
C ILE A 187 3.07 9.61 -8.34
N PHE A 188 4.02 8.69 -8.50
CA PHE A 188 4.03 7.41 -7.79
C PHE A 188 5.09 7.47 -6.70
N LEU A 189 4.69 7.18 -5.46
CA LEU A 189 5.55 7.19 -4.28
C LEU A 189 5.41 5.85 -3.55
N ALA A 190 6.54 5.23 -3.22
CA ALA A 190 6.59 4.15 -2.26
C ALA A 190 7.12 4.68 -0.93
N ILE A 191 6.50 4.28 0.18
CA ILE A 191 7.00 4.57 1.53
C ILE A 191 7.23 3.28 2.28
N SER A 192 8.37 3.21 2.96
CA SER A 192 8.74 2.08 3.81
C SER A 192 8.59 2.52 5.27
N PRO A 193 7.46 2.24 5.92
CA PRO A 193 7.38 2.40 7.37
C PRO A 193 8.42 1.49 8.03
N GLY A 194 8.94 1.91 9.19
CA GLY A 194 9.73 1.05 10.05
C GLY A 194 8.86 -0.08 10.65
N VAL A 195 9.35 -0.73 11.69
CA VAL A 195 8.50 -1.66 12.46
C VAL A 195 7.35 -0.87 13.09
N VAL A 196 6.11 -1.12 12.64
CA VAL A 196 4.90 -0.46 13.16
C VAL A 196 4.05 -1.47 13.90
N ASN A 197 3.59 -1.10 15.09
CA ASN A 197 2.61 -1.89 15.81
C ASN A 197 1.22 -1.75 15.14
N THR A 198 0.83 -2.75 14.35
CA THR A 198 -0.45 -2.79 13.63
C THR A 198 -1.50 -3.71 14.29
N ALA A 199 -1.31 -4.03 15.58
CA ALA A 199 -2.21 -4.79 16.44
C ALA A 199 -2.36 -6.30 16.16
N GLU A 200 -1.32 -6.98 15.66
CA GLU A 200 -1.25 -8.46 15.60
C GLU A 200 0.02 -9.08 16.22
N ALA A 201 1.03 -8.28 16.62
CA ALA A 201 2.21 -8.80 17.31
C ALA A 201 2.11 -8.56 18.83
N PRO A 202 2.51 -9.51 19.69
CA PRO A 202 2.55 -9.29 21.14
C PRO A 202 3.39 -8.06 21.47
N ARG A 203 2.90 -7.26 22.43
CA ARG A 203 3.52 -5.99 22.86
C ARG A 203 5.02 -6.11 23.17
N GLU A 204 5.46 -7.30 23.57
CA GLU A 204 6.84 -7.60 23.97
C GLU A 204 7.84 -7.60 22.81
N LEU A 205 7.41 -7.81 21.56
CA LEU A 205 8.30 -7.78 20.40
C LEU A 205 8.90 -6.38 20.12
N PHE A 206 8.26 -5.33 20.67
CA PHE A 206 8.63 -3.93 20.45
C PHE A 206 9.45 -3.33 21.60
N ALA A 207 9.66 -4.06 22.71
CA ALA A 207 10.38 -3.55 23.87
C ALA A 207 11.90 -3.47 23.67
N SER A 208 12.46 -4.24 22.73
CA SER A 208 13.91 -4.30 22.45
C SER A 208 14.36 -3.44 21.27
N THR A 209 13.44 -2.97 20.42
CA THR A 209 13.78 -2.16 19.25
C THR A 209 13.85 -0.69 19.65
N ARG A 210 15.05 -0.25 20.10
CA ARG A 210 15.38 1.19 20.11
C ARG A 210 15.00 1.75 18.74
N ALA A 211 14.09 2.70 18.72
CA ALA A 211 13.64 3.41 17.52
C ALA A 211 14.84 4.04 16.80
N ARG A 212 15.52 3.26 15.95
CA ARG A 212 16.47 3.79 14.98
C ARG A 212 15.62 4.51 13.94
N ARG A 213 15.93 5.80 13.75
CA ARG A 213 15.25 6.74 12.85
C ARG A 213 14.65 6.01 11.65
N VAL A 214 13.34 6.17 11.47
CA VAL A 214 12.63 5.82 10.23
C VAL A 214 13.45 6.38 9.08
N ARG A 215 14.13 5.51 8.34
CA ARG A 215 14.69 5.89 7.06
C ARG A 215 13.50 5.92 6.12
N LEU A 216 12.89 7.10 6.01
CA LEU A 216 11.96 7.36 4.92
C LEU A 216 12.82 7.25 3.66
N THR A 217 12.82 6.08 3.01
CA THR A 217 13.27 5.99 1.62
C THR A 217 12.19 6.68 0.81
N LEU A 218 12.21 8.00 0.86
CA LEU A 218 11.35 8.87 0.07
C LEU A 218 11.94 8.84 -1.33
N CYS A 219 11.62 7.80 -2.08
CA CYS A 219 11.95 7.75 -3.50
C CYS A 219 10.96 8.67 -4.24
N ILE A 220 11.08 9.99 -4.05
CA ILE A 220 10.46 10.96 -4.96
C ILE A 220 11.21 10.83 -6.27
N MET A 221 10.65 10.03 -7.19
CA MET A 221 11.26 9.73 -8.48
C MET A 221 11.15 10.88 -9.50
N GLN A 222 10.93 12.10 -9.03
CA GLN A 222 11.01 13.30 -9.85
C GLN A 222 12.46 13.79 -9.89
N ARG A 223 13.20 13.41 -10.94
CA ARG A 223 14.39 14.18 -11.35
C ARG A 223 13.93 15.61 -11.66
N ARG A 224 14.14 16.56 -10.74
CA ARG A 224 14.16 18.00 -11.09
C ARG A 224 15.19 18.18 -12.20
N ARG A 225 14.77 18.72 -13.35
CA ARG A 225 15.73 19.21 -14.35
C ARG A 225 16.64 20.20 -13.63
N ARG A 226 17.95 19.90 -13.53
CA ARG A 226 18.95 20.94 -13.30
C ARG A 226 18.85 21.88 -14.50
N SER A 227 18.43 23.11 -14.27
CA SER A 227 18.60 24.19 -15.24
C SER A 227 20.10 24.32 -15.50
N SER A 228 20.52 24.06 -16.72
CA SER A 228 21.86 24.43 -17.18
C SER A 228 21.97 25.96 -17.18
N PRO A 229 23.08 26.54 -16.74
CA PRO A 229 23.32 27.97 -16.97
C PRO A 229 23.46 28.15 -18.49
N ARG A 230 22.70 29.09 -19.05
CA ARG A 230 22.97 29.58 -20.41
C ARG A 230 24.26 30.39 -20.34
N SER A 231 25.29 29.94 -21.05
CA SER A 231 26.40 30.76 -21.53
C SER A 231 25.96 31.50 -22.78
#